data_AF-A0A1B1DYP5-F1
#
_entry.id   AF-A0A1B1DYP5-F1
#
_cell.length_a   1.000
_cell.length_b   1.000
_cell.length_c   1.000
_cell.angle_alpha   90.00
_cell.angle_beta   90.00
_cell.angle_gamma   90.00
#
_symmetry.space_group_name_H-M   'P 1'
#
loop_
_entity.id
_entity.type
_entity.pdbx_description
1 polymer ?
#
loop_
_entity_poly.entity_id
_entity_poly.type
_entity_poly.pdbx_seq_one_letter_code
_entity_poly.pdbx_strand_id
1 'polypeptide(L)'
;MPICFSVHNLAGYNDKFNTVLYREPIRTSKSHASKYIIFFPGDYSNFFTNSIYTSFKLESTNECSDYCYSYEALFWVLSSKYLYDHLVFIKPSIFINHFSSFSNFLNPSDISLSGHDYNVTAAGGPHHINAGGTNPNDVVVPAKSVKHLLCLLLSLDERLSGGKGGHTTSVSDTLRADSNGKKTHTRVHVWSDQTDGPPPLSLLKHRLVLIGFSRGCSVLFALMREANEGQLLLSYVDSMYLLDPGFNKKIYNTEMESSSLEKVAQCGLKIFLHSTPHQVTNKNDVNIHSELLNFLKKLRKHGISISPYIHYIKNAKLVNHLNLHFEILVDFIDDVLEDPDVSSSLSSFCKEEGITVCSSKTSAKDFLFENWKRN
;
A
#
# COMPACT_ATOMS: atom_id res chain seq x y z
N MET A 1 4.05 20.65 -12.93
CA MET A 1 5.36 20.81 -12.26
C MET A 1 6.01 19.44 -12.21
N PRO A 2 7.24 19.24 -12.71
CA PRO A 2 7.90 17.93 -12.61
C PRO A 2 8.11 17.60 -11.13
N ILE A 3 7.71 16.39 -10.73
CA ILE A 3 7.86 15.93 -9.35
C ILE A 3 9.19 15.19 -9.29
N CYS A 4 10.15 15.78 -8.55
CA CYS A 4 11.42 15.14 -8.27
C CYS A 4 11.23 14.20 -7.06
N PHE A 5 11.68 12.96 -7.21
CA PHE A 5 11.73 11.97 -6.15
C PHE A 5 13.00 11.15 -6.27
N SER A 6 13.49 10.66 -5.15
CA SER A 6 14.60 9.71 -5.11
C SER A 6 14.07 8.28 -5.07
N VAL A 7 14.86 7.36 -5.61
CA VAL A 7 14.58 5.92 -5.57
C VAL A 7 15.59 5.27 -4.65
N HIS A 8 15.11 4.54 -3.65
CA HIS A 8 15.95 3.83 -2.70
C HIS A 8 15.61 2.35 -2.71
N ASN A 9 16.61 1.49 -2.66
CA ASN A 9 16.43 0.09 -2.32
C ASN A 9 16.80 -0.08 -0.85
N LEU A 10 15.81 -0.27 0.01
CA LEU A 10 15.97 -0.21 1.46
C LEU A 10 15.85 -1.60 2.08
N ALA A 11 16.71 -1.88 3.05
CA ALA A 11 16.65 -3.10 3.83
C ALA A 11 15.49 -3.01 4.83
N GLY A 12 14.68 -4.05 4.87
CA GLY A 12 13.72 -4.30 5.93
C GLY A 12 14.16 -5.50 6.78
N TYR A 13 13.18 -6.12 7.44
CA TYR A 13 13.43 -7.28 8.31
C TYR A 13 13.89 -8.52 7.52
N ASN A 14 14.84 -9.28 8.09
CA ASN A 14 15.44 -10.50 7.53
C ASN A 14 16.09 -10.32 6.15
N ASP A 15 16.86 -9.25 5.95
CA ASP A 15 17.56 -8.95 4.68
C ASP A 15 16.63 -8.94 3.46
N LYS A 16 15.33 -8.72 3.67
CA LYS A 16 14.36 -8.48 2.61
C LYS A 16 14.37 -7.00 2.24
N PHE A 17 14.32 -6.70 0.95
CA PHE A 17 14.40 -5.32 0.46
C PHE A 17 13.11 -4.88 -0.21
N ASN A 18 12.79 -3.60 -0.09
CA ASN A 18 11.77 -2.94 -0.90
C ASN A 18 12.37 -1.75 -1.65
N THR A 19 11.95 -1.59 -2.90
CA THR A 19 12.14 -0.34 -3.64
C THR A 19 11.14 0.68 -3.11
N VAL A 20 11.66 1.85 -2.74
CA VAL A 20 10.91 2.97 -2.18
C VAL A 20 11.12 4.21 -3.03
N LEU A 21 10.03 4.86 -3.41
CA LEU A 21 10.07 6.21 -3.98
C LEU A 21 9.89 7.20 -2.82
N TYR A 22 10.81 8.14 -2.70
CA TYR A 22 10.84 9.09 -1.61
C TYR A 22 10.83 10.53 -2.12
N ARG A 23 10.06 11.38 -1.45
CA ARG A 23 10.02 12.82 -1.70
C ARG A 23 10.00 13.59 -0.38
N GLU A 24 10.90 14.57 -0.25
CA GLU A 24 10.89 15.56 0.83
C GLU A 24 9.77 16.60 0.66
N PRO A 25 9.29 17.26 1.74
CA PRO A 25 8.35 18.37 1.66
C PRO A 25 8.76 19.40 0.59
N ILE A 26 7.85 19.67 -0.35
CA ILE A 26 8.04 20.71 -1.39
C ILE A 26 7.84 22.09 -0.77
N ARG A 27 6.90 22.19 0.17
CA ARG A 27 6.56 23.42 0.90
C ARG A 27 6.89 23.24 2.36
N THR A 28 7.28 24.33 3.00
CA THR A 28 7.50 24.38 4.45
C THR A 28 6.61 25.47 5.04
N SER A 29 6.13 25.24 6.26
CA SER A 29 5.36 26.24 7.02
C SER A 29 5.73 26.14 8.49
N LYS A 30 5.85 27.29 9.17
CA LYS A 30 6.09 27.31 10.63
C LYS A 30 4.91 26.75 11.44
N SER A 31 3.71 26.76 10.88
CA SER A 31 2.49 26.26 11.53
C SER A 31 2.19 24.78 11.26
N HIS A 32 2.93 24.15 10.34
CA HIS A 32 2.71 22.76 9.94
C HIS A 32 3.93 21.91 10.32
N ALA A 33 3.76 21.02 11.29
CA ALA A 33 4.76 20.00 11.58
C ALA A 33 4.65 18.90 10.51
N SER A 34 5.70 18.69 9.72
CA SER A 34 5.71 17.69 8.67
C SER A 34 5.48 16.29 9.23
N LYS A 35 4.71 15.49 8.48
CA LYS A 35 4.45 14.08 8.74
C LYS A 35 5.19 13.21 7.72
N TYR A 36 5.23 11.90 7.98
CA TYR A 36 5.59 10.90 6.98
C TYR A 36 4.34 10.19 6.49
N ILE A 37 4.06 10.32 5.20
CA ILE A 37 2.97 9.66 4.51
C ILE A 37 3.53 8.38 3.88
N ILE A 38 3.16 7.23 4.44
CA ILE A 38 3.60 5.92 3.97
C ILE A 38 2.49 5.32 3.11
N PHE A 39 2.78 5.11 1.83
CA PHE A 39 1.81 4.64 0.85
C PHE A 39 2.15 3.25 0.32
N PHE A 40 1.18 2.35 0.42
CA PHE A 40 1.19 1.01 -0.16
C PHE A 40 0.19 0.98 -1.35
N PRO A 41 0.68 0.91 -2.60
CA PRO A 41 -0.19 0.85 -3.76
C PRO A 41 -0.92 -0.49 -3.89
N GLY A 42 -1.89 -0.50 -4.81
CA GLY A 42 -2.56 -1.70 -5.30
C GLY A 42 -1.85 -2.37 -6.47
N ASP A 43 -2.62 -3.17 -7.20
CA ASP A 43 -2.19 -3.70 -8.49
C ASP A 43 -1.96 -2.58 -9.50
N TYR A 44 -1.01 -2.84 -10.39
CA TYR A 44 -0.82 -2.01 -11.56
C TYR A 44 -1.89 -2.42 -12.58
N SER A 45 -2.77 -1.50 -12.96
CA SER A 45 -3.82 -1.81 -13.94
C SER A 45 -3.29 -1.62 -15.35
N ASN A 46 -3.39 -2.65 -16.18
CA ASN A 46 -3.44 -2.55 -17.64
C ASN A 46 -2.29 -1.81 -18.36
N PHE A 47 -1.02 -1.94 -17.91
CA PHE A 47 0.10 -1.30 -18.62
C PHE A 47 0.38 -1.87 -20.02
N PHE A 48 -0.13 -3.07 -20.30
CA PHE A 48 0.28 -3.87 -21.44
C PHE A 48 -0.91 -4.60 -22.08
N THR A 49 -1.94 -3.89 -22.53
CA THR A 49 -2.80 -4.41 -23.61
C THR A 49 -2.02 -4.60 -24.91
N ASN A 50 -0.89 -3.89 -25.05
CA ASN A 50 0.01 -3.91 -26.21
C ASN A 50 1.41 -4.49 -25.94
N SER A 51 1.62 -5.27 -24.86
CA SER A 51 2.83 -6.12 -24.86
C SER A 51 2.63 -7.27 -25.84
N ILE A 52 3.73 -7.72 -26.43
CA ILE A 52 3.84 -8.82 -27.41
C ILE A 52 3.17 -10.14 -26.96
N TYR A 53 2.67 -10.21 -25.72
CA TYR A 53 2.12 -11.40 -25.07
C TYR A 53 0.59 -11.40 -24.89
N THR A 54 -0.15 -10.32 -25.16
CA THR A 54 -1.57 -10.24 -24.72
C THR A 54 -2.65 -9.86 -25.74
N SER A 55 -2.36 -9.43 -26.97
CA SER A 55 -3.39 -9.45 -28.03
C SER A 55 -2.83 -9.25 -29.45
N PHE A 56 -3.40 -9.97 -30.42
CA PHE A 56 -3.30 -9.68 -31.87
C PHE A 56 -4.16 -8.47 -32.26
N LYS A 57 -4.18 -7.41 -31.45
CA LYS A 57 -4.77 -6.13 -31.85
C LYS A 57 -3.66 -5.25 -32.42
N LEU A 58 -3.84 -4.86 -33.67
CA LEU A 58 -2.96 -3.94 -34.39
C LEU A 58 -3.23 -2.50 -33.91
N GLU A 59 -2.99 -2.21 -32.63
CA GLU A 59 -2.89 -0.84 -32.15
C GLU A 59 -1.44 -0.36 -32.31
N SER A 60 -1.25 0.95 -32.52
CA SER A 60 0.08 1.51 -32.82
C SER A 60 1.06 1.16 -31.69
N THR A 61 2.21 0.59 -32.06
CA THR A 61 3.11 -0.16 -31.16
C THR A 61 3.80 0.66 -30.07
N ASN A 62 3.48 1.96 -29.91
CA ASN A 62 4.20 2.89 -29.04
C ASN A 62 3.29 3.73 -28.12
N GLU A 63 1.97 3.57 -28.14
CA GLU A 63 1.09 4.35 -27.26
C GLU A 63 0.87 3.64 -25.91
N CYS A 64 1.60 4.09 -24.89
CA CYS A 64 1.34 3.75 -23.49
C CYS A 64 0.05 4.44 -23.02
N SER A 65 -1.10 3.97 -23.49
CA SER A 65 -2.39 4.66 -23.33
C SER A 65 -2.86 4.77 -21.88
N ASP A 66 -2.35 3.91 -21.00
CA ASP A 66 -2.83 3.70 -19.63
C ASP A 66 -1.74 4.02 -18.59
N TYR A 67 -0.76 4.88 -18.94
CA TYR A 67 0.32 5.31 -18.03
C TYR A 67 -0.21 5.93 -16.71
N CYS A 68 -1.45 6.41 -16.71
CA CYS A 68 -2.13 6.95 -15.52
C CYS A 68 -2.14 6.00 -14.33
N TYR A 69 -2.17 4.69 -14.57
CA TYR A 69 -2.17 3.67 -13.51
C TYR A 69 -0.77 3.29 -13.05
N SER A 70 0.28 3.96 -13.56
CA SER A 70 1.65 3.72 -13.16
C SER A 70 1.93 4.14 -11.74
N TYR A 71 2.81 3.41 -11.04
CA TYR A 71 3.22 3.82 -9.70
C TYR A 71 3.86 5.21 -9.69
N GLU A 72 4.54 5.60 -10.76
CA GLU A 72 5.07 6.95 -10.96
C GLU A 72 3.95 7.99 -11.10
N ALA A 73 2.89 7.69 -11.87
CA ALA A 73 1.71 8.55 -11.97
C ALA A 73 0.91 8.61 -10.65
N LEU A 74 0.72 7.48 -9.96
CA LEU A 74 0.07 7.45 -8.65
C LEU A 74 0.89 8.23 -7.61
N PHE A 75 2.22 8.08 -7.64
CA PHE A 75 3.12 8.86 -6.81
C PHE A 75 3.00 10.35 -7.11
N TRP A 76 2.80 10.72 -8.38
CA TRP A 76 2.57 12.09 -8.78
C TRP A 76 1.26 12.65 -8.23
N VAL A 77 0.16 11.90 -8.33
CA VAL A 77 -1.15 12.26 -7.75
C VAL A 77 -1.06 12.45 -6.24
N LEU A 78 -0.36 11.56 -5.53
CA LEU A 78 -0.18 11.71 -4.08
C LEU A 78 0.74 12.88 -3.72
N SER A 79 1.77 13.13 -4.52
CA SER A 79 2.72 14.21 -4.27
C SER A 79 2.10 15.58 -4.42
N SER A 80 1.13 15.76 -5.33
CA SER A 80 0.38 17.02 -5.45
C SER A 80 -0.47 17.32 -4.21
N LYS A 81 -0.87 16.28 -3.48
CA LYS A 81 -1.72 16.33 -2.30
C LYS A 81 -0.95 16.65 -1.01
N TYR A 82 0.23 16.07 -0.86
CA TYR A 82 1.01 16.11 0.39
C TYR A 82 2.21 17.07 0.32
N LEU A 83 2.00 18.32 -0.09
CA LEU A 83 3.08 19.27 -0.38
C LEU A 83 3.98 19.60 0.83
N TYR A 84 3.46 19.51 2.06
CA TYR A 84 4.17 19.86 3.29
C TYR A 84 4.77 18.65 4.04
N ASP A 85 4.51 17.45 3.55
CA ASP A 85 4.87 16.20 4.23
C ASP A 85 5.90 15.42 3.41
N HIS A 86 6.60 14.51 4.09
CA HIS A 86 7.44 13.51 3.45
C HIS A 86 6.55 12.43 2.86
N LEU A 87 6.81 12.02 1.62
CA LEU A 87 6.08 10.92 0.97
C LEU A 87 7.01 9.74 0.78
N VAL A 88 6.58 8.58 1.27
CA VAL A 88 7.28 7.29 1.18
C VAL A 88 6.36 6.31 0.49
N PHE A 89 6.63 6.02 -0.77
CA PHE A 89 5.84 5.08 -1.57
C PHE A 89 6.60 3.75 -1.65
N ILE A 90 6.04 2.72 -1.03
CA ILE A 90 6.68 1.40 -0.92
C ILE A 90 6.18 0.53 -2.07
N LYS A 91 7.03 0.26 -3.05
CA LYS A 91 6.67 -0.64 -4.16
C LYS A 91 6.52 -2.08 -3.62
N PRO A 92 5.59 -2.87 -4.20
CA PRO A 92 5.50 -4.30 -3.92
C PRO A 92 6.84 -4.99 -4.19
N SER A 93 7.18 -6.01 -3.40
CA SER A 93 8.45 -6.74 -3.50
C SER A 93 8.49 -7.70 -4.67
N ILE A 94 7.33 -8.22 -5.07
CA ILE A 94 7.18 -9.13 -6.21
C ILE A 94 6.07 -8.60 -7.11
N PHE A 95 6.28 -8.75 -8.41
CA PHE A 95 5.29 -8.43 -9.44
C PHE A 95 5.26 -9.54 -10.47
N ILE A 96 4.11 -10.20 -10.62
CA ILE A 96 3.92 -11.29 -11.58
C ILE A 96 2.57 -11.08 -12.25
N ASN A 97 2.55 -11.07 -13.60
CA ASN A 97 1.33 -10.98 -14.41
C ASN A 97 0.36 -9.86 -13.97
N HIS A 98 0.88 -8.66 -13.73
CA HIS A 98 0.12 -7.48 -13.28
C HIS A 98 -0.36 -7.49 -11.82
N PHE A 99 -0.08 -8.56 -11.07
CA PHE A 99 -0.41 -8.66 -9.66
C PHE A 99 0.74 -8.19 -8.77
N SER A 100 0.43 -7.24 -7.89
CA SER A 100 1.29 -6.77 -6.82
C SER A 100 1.34 -7.78 -5.68
N SER A 101 2.53 -8.08 -5.19
CA SER A 101 2.72 -8.90 -3.99
C SER A 101 3.68 -8.22 -3.02
N PHE A 102 3.19 -8.03 -1.80
CA PHE A 102 3.96 -7.54 -0.66
C PHE A 102 4.48 -8.72 0.16
N SER A 103 5.17 -9.68 -0.45
CA SER A 103 5.70 -10.90 0.19
C SER A 103 6.65 -10.65 1.38
N ASN A 104 7.15 -9.41 1.51
CA ASN A 104 7.95 -9.01 2.65
C ASN A 104 7.10 -8.62 3.88
N PHE A 105 5.84 -8.26 3.65
CA PHE A 105 4.85 -7.88 4.67
C PHE A 105 3.81 -8.98 4.91
N LEU A 106 3.40 -9.68 3.85
CA LEU A 106 2.28 -10.61 3.86
C LEU A 106 2.77 -12.06 3.80
N ASN A 107 2.17 -12.90 4.63
CA ASN A 107 2.33 -14.35 4.54
C ASN A 107 1.47 -14.90 3.40
N PRO A 108 1.76 -16.12 2.90
CA PRO A 108 0.89 -16.77 1.91
C PRO A 108 -0.57 -16.90 2.37
N SER A 109 -0.81 -17.13 3.67
CA SER A 109 -2.16 -17.16 4.25
C SER A 109 -2.88 -15.80 4.25
N ASP A 110 -2.13 -14.70 4.14
CA ASP A 110 -2.70 -13.36 4.09
C ASP A 110 -3.22 -13.01 2.68
N ILE A 111 -2.76 -13.74 1.66
CA ILE A 111 -3.11 -13.57 0.26
C ILE A 111 -3.65 -14.91 -0.24
N SER A 112 -4.96 -15.15 -0.09
CA SER A 112 -5.57 -16.35 -0.63
C SER A 112 -5.77 -16.16 -2.14
N LEU A 113 -4.75 -16.41 -2.94
CA LEU A 113 -4.98 -16.75 -4.34
C LEU A 113 -5.67 -18.11 -4.27
N SER A 114 -6.97 -18.15 -4.56
CA SER A 114 -7.83 -19.35 -4.55
C SER A 114 -7.02 -20.64 -4.72
N GLY A 115 -7.13 -21.56 -3.76
CA GLY A 115 -6.65 -22.93 -3.84
C GLY A 115 -7.37 -23.76 -4.91
N HIS A 116 -7.47 -23.24 -6.13
CA HIS A 116 -7.54 -24.11 -7.29
C HIS A 116 -6.15 -24.70 -7.45
N ASP A 117 -5.98 -25.89 -6.90
CA ASP A 117 -5.21 -26.92 -7.57
C ASP A 117 -5.53 -26.81 -9.06
N TYR A 118 -4.59 -26.25 -9.83
CA TYR A 118 -4.57 -26.46 -11.26
C TYR A 118 -4.22 -27.95 -11.44
N ASN A 119 -5.22 -28.82 -11.27
CA ASN A 119 -5.21 -30.15 -11.87
C ASN A 119 -5.25 -29.95 -13.38
N VAL A 120 -4.07 -29.69 -13.95
CA VAL A 120 -3.80 -29.88 -15.36
C VAL A 120 -3.76 -31.39 -15.60
N THR A 121 -4.94 -32.01 -15.67
CA THR A 121 -5.05 -33.28 -16.37
C THR A 121 -4.92 -33.01 -17.87
N ALA A 122 -3.68 -33.22 -18.33
CA ALA A 122 -3.29 -33.72 -19.65
C ALA A 122 -3.95 -33.09 -20.89
N ALA A 123 -3.28 -32.11 -21.48
CA ALA A 123 -3.02 -32.08 -22.93
C ALA A 123 -1.86 -31.12 -23.26
N GLY A 124 -0.65 -31.69 -23.36
CA GLY A 124 0.44 -31.20 -24.24
C GLY A 124 1.23 -29.94 -23.84
N GLY A 125 2.46 -30.14 -23.35
CA GLY A 125 3.57 -29.17 -23.46
C GLY A 125 4.16 -28.71 -22.11
N PRO A 126 5.45 -29.00 -21.80
CA PRO A 126 6.04 -28.66 -20.51
C PRO A 126 6.56 -27.22 -20.51
N HIS A 127 5.73 -26.26 -20.09
CA HIS A 127 6.22 -24.99 -19.57
C HIS A 127 6.08 -25.00 -18.05
N HIS A 128 7.15 -25.43 -17.39
CA HIS A 128 7.33 -25.35 -15.95
C HIS A 128 7.17 -23.91 -15.48
N ILE A 129 6.08 -23.64 -14.79
CA ILE A 129 5.95 -22.45 -13.95
C ILE A 129 6.83 -22.72 -12.72
N ASN A 130 8.07 -22.24 -12.76
CA ASN A 130 8.90 -22.15 -11.56
C ASN A 130 8.28 -21.09 -10.64
N ALA A 131 7.28 -21.47 -9.85
CA ALA A 131 7.26 -21.00 -8.47
C ALA A 131 8.65 -21.37 -7.93
N GLY A 132 9.44 -20.34 -7.54
CA GLY A 132 10.83 -20.53 -7.11
C GLY A 132 10.93 -21.77 -6.23
N GLY A 133 11.74 -22.74 -6.66
CA GLY A 133 11.86 -24.01 -5.98
C GLY A 133 12.31 -23.77 -4.55
N THR A 134 11.36 -23.81 -3.61
CA THR A 134 11.69 -23.96 -2.20
C THR A 134 12.06 -25.42 -2.04
N ASN A 135 13.34 -25.67 -1.78
CA ASN A 135 13.75 -26.94 -1.21
C ASN A 135 12.84 -27.22 0.00
N PRO A 136 12.36 -28.44 0.22
CA PRO A 136 11.54 -28.79 1.39
C PRO A 136 12.24 -28.56 2.75
N ASN A 137 13.51 -28.14 2.73
CA ASN A 137 14.32 -27.77 3.89
C ASN A 137 14.49 -26.25 4.07
N ASP A 138 13.99 -25.41 3.17
CA ASP A 138 14.03 -23.96 3.38
C ASP A 138 12.99 -23.58 4.43
N VAL A 139 13.46 -23.16 5.59
CA VAL A 139 12.62 -22.64 6.66
C VAL A 139 11.91 -21.40 6.13
N VAL A 140 10.62 -21.52 5.81
CA VAL A 140 9.79 -20.38 5.39
C VAL A 140 9.70 -19.43 6.58
N VAL A 141 10.51 -18.37 6.55
CA VAL A 141 10.48 -17.37 7.61
C VAL A 141 9.23 -16.51 7.42
N PRO A 142 8.30 -16.50 8.39
CA PRO A 142 7.06 -15.75 8.27
C PRO A 142 7.34 -14.27 8.09
N ALA A 143 6.52 -13.62 7.25
CA ALA A 143 6.52 -12.18 7.15
C ALA A 143 6.08 -11.56 8.49
N LYS A 144 6.76 -10.48 8.87
CA LYS A 144 6.50 -9.69 10.07
C LYS A 144 6.34 -8.24 9.63
N SER A 145 5.14 -7.89 9.17
CA SER A 145 4.78 -6.58 8.62
C SER A 145 5.28 -5.42 9.46
N VAL A 146 5.06 -5.44 10.79
CA VAL A 146 5.44 -4.32 11.66
C VAL A 146 6.96 -4.19 11.75
N LYS A 147 7.66 -5.30 12.01
CA LYS A 147 9.13 -5.30 12.08
C LYS A 147 9.74 -4.86 10.75
N HIS A 148 9.18 -5.36 9.65
CA HIS A 148 9.66 -5.05 8.32
C HIS A 148 9.48 -3.56 7.99
N LEU A 149 8.32 -2.97 8.30
CA LEU A 149 8.09 -1.53 8.13
C LEU A 149 9.06 -0.70 9.00
N LEU A 150 9.23 -1.07 10.27
CA LEU A 150 10.14 -0.37 11.18
C LEU A 150 11.59 -0.37 10.65
N CYS A 151 12.10 -1.54 10.22
CA CYS A 151 13.44 -1.67 9.64
C CYS A 151 13.57 -0.85 8.33
N LEU A 152 12.55 -0.85 7.47
CA LEU A 152 12.56 -0.05 6.25
C LEU A 152 12.66 1.45 6.54
N LEU A 153 11.88 1.94 7.51
CA LEU A 153 11.88 3.36 7.89
C LEU A 153 13.21 3.77 8.55
N LEU A 154 13.81 2.88 9.36
CA LEU A 154 15.15 3.07 9.91
C LEU A 154 16.22 3.15 8.80
N SER A 155 16.18 2.23 7.85
CA SER A 155 17.07 2.25 6.69
C SER A 155 16.93 3.52 5.86
N LEU A 156 15.70 4.05 5.72
CA LEU A 156 15.47 5.33 5.07
C LEU A 156 16.12 6.47 5.85
N ASP A 157 15.91 6.53 7.17
CA ASP A 157 16.46 7.59 8.03
C ASP A 157 17.99 7.64 7.98
N GLU A 158 18.64 6.48 7.99
CA GLU A 158 20.10 6.36 7.85
C GLU A 158 20.57 6.89 6.49
N ARG A 159 19.88 6.55 5.40
CA ARG A 159 20.22 7.03 4.04
C ARG A 159 20.08 8.55 3.91
N LEU A 160 19.06 9.12 4.53
CA LEU A 160 18.82 10.57 4.51
C LEU A 160 19.81 11.33 5.41
N SER A 161 20.17 10.75 6.55
CA SER A 161 21.13 11.35 7.49
C SER A 161 22.58 11.26 7.01
N GLY A 162 22.96 10.14 6.37
CA GLY A 162 24.32 9.89 5.86
C GLY A 162 24.74 10.81 4.70
N GLY A 163 23.82 11.54 4.09
CA GLY A 163 24.10 12.50 3.01
C GLY A 163 24.71 13.83 3.47
N LYS A 164 24.77 14.12 4.79
CA LYS A 164 25.31 15.38 5.32
C LYS A 164 26.79 15.35 5.74
N GLY A 165 27.48 14.23 5.53
CA GLY A 165 28.89 14.05 5.91
C GLY A 165 29.84 14.01 4.71
N GLY A 166 30.04 15.14 4.02
CA GLY A 166 31.12 15.28 3.07
C GLY A 166 32.45 15.53 3.77
N HIS A 167 33.31 14.51 3.86
CA HIS A 167 34.75 14.70 3.75
C HIS A 167 35.40 13.52 3.02
N THR A 168 35.87 13.86 1.83
CA THR A 168 36.90 13.23 1.01
C THR A 168 38.00 12.49 1.78
N THR A 169 38.24 11.24 1.41
CA THR A 169 39.60 10.79 1.07
C THR A 169 39.53 9.84 -0.12
N SER A 170 39.85 10.40 -1.29
CA SER A 170 40.39 9.68 -2.42
C SER A 170 41.67 8.95 -2.00
N VAL A 171 41.76 7.66 -2.27
CA VAL A 171 43.05 7.06 -2.65
C VAL A 171 42.77 6.18 -3.85
N SER A 172 43.24 6.67 -4.99
CA SER A 172 43.58 5.89 -6.17
C SER A 172 44.58 4.80 -5.79
N ASP A 173 44.34 3.55 -6.19
CA ASP A 173 45.45 2.72 -6.64
C ASP A 173 44.97 1.73 -7.71
N THR A 174 45.76 1.72 -8.78
CA THR A 174 45.62 0.87 -9.95
C THR A 174 46.52 -0.34 -9.75
N LEU A 175 46.13 -1.48 -10.32
CA LEU A 175 46.92 -2.64 -10.76
C LEU A 175 46.87 -3.95 -9.94
N ARG A 176 46.40 -4.95 -10.70
CA ARG A 176 46.91 -6.32 -10.89
C ARG A 176 46.21 -7.46 -10.17
N ALA A 177 45.82 -8.41 -11.02
CA ALA A 177 45.33 -9.73 -10.71
C ALA A 177 46.32 -10.51 -9.86
N ASP A 178 45.81 -11.24 -8.88
CA ASP A 178 46.17 -12.64 -8.72
C ASP A 178 45.17 -13.42 -7.85
N SER A 179 45.29 -14.73 -7.98
CA SER A 179 44.29 -15.76 -7.72
C SER A 179 44.23 -16.22 -6.26
N ASN A 180 43.10 -16.84 -5.90
CA ASN A 180 42.86 -17.70 -4.72
C ASN A 180 42.84 -17.07 -3.33
N GLY A 181 41.77 -17.36 -2.57
CA GLY A 181 41.84 -17.29 -1.10
C GLY A 181 40.56 -16.84 -0.41
N LYS A 182 39.58 -17.73 -0.36
CA LYS A 182 38.43 -17.76 0.54
C LYS A 182 38.75 -17.20 1.94
N LYS A 183 38.11 -16.07 2.32
CA LYS A 183 37.60 -15.70 3.67
C LYS A 183 37.33 -14.18 3.73
N THR A 184 36.14 -13.76 3.34
CA THR A 184 35.60 -12.44 3.71
C THR A 184 34.77 -12.60 4.96
N HIS A 185 35.27 -12.02 6.06
CA HIS A 185 34.53 -11.77 7.27
C HIS A 185 33.46 -10.71 6.99
N THR A 186 32.24 -11.14 6.67
CA THR A 186 31.06 -10.27 6.74
C THR A 186 30.66 -10.16 8.20
N ARG A 187 30.70 -8.94 8.73
CA ARG A 187 30.37 -8.61 10.13
C ARG A 187 28.91 -8.96 10.38
N VAL A 188 28.67 -10.09 11.02
CA VAL A 188 27.35 -10.49 11.52
C VAL A 188 26.98 -9.51 12.63
N HIS A 189 26.06 -8.58 12.35
CA HIS A 189 25.36 -7.86 13.43
C HIS A 189 24.25 -8.77 13.93
N VAL A 190 24.63 -9.74 14.77
CA VAL A 190 23.68 -10.34 15.72
C VAL A 190 23.33 -9.23 16.69
N TRP A 191 22.07 -8.79 16.72
CA TRP A 191 21.58 -7.96 17.80
C TRP A 191 21.54 -8.87 19.03
N SER A 192 22.56 -8.79 19.90
CA SER A 192 22.47 -9.38 21.22
C SER A 192 21.47 -8.57 22.04
N ASP A 193 20.53 -9.26 22.67
CA ASP A 193 19.68 -8.73 23.75
C ASP A 193 20.55 -8.15 24.86
N GLN A 194 20.89 -6.86 24.74
CA GLN A 194 21.31 -5.95 25.81
C GLN A 194 21.70 -4.61 25.20
N THR A 195 20.73 -3.71 25.09
CA THR A 195 20.90 -2.25 25.14
C THR A 195 19.54 -1.67 25.50
N ASP A 196 19.34 -1.37 26.79
CA ASP A 196 18.12 -0.79 27.36
C ASP A 196 17.92 0.68 26.95
N GLY A 197 17.57 0.89 25.69
CA GLY A 197 17.09 2.18 25.20
C GLY A 197 16.54 2.07 23.79
N PRO A 198 15.35 2.60 23.48
CA PRO A 198 14.86 2.61 22.10
C PRO A 198 15.85 3.39 21.23
N PRO A 199 16.16 2.90 20.00
CA PRO A 199 17.10 3.57 19.11
C PRO A 199 16.69 5.02 18.87
N PRO A 200 17.64 5.95 18.63
CA PRO A 200 17.31 7.35 18.43
C PRO A 200 16.60 7.52 17.08
N LEU A 201 15.28 7.38 17.09
CA LEU A 201 14.42 7.38 15.92
C LEU A 201 14.10 8.83 15.52
N SER A 202 15.02 9.50 14.82
CA SER A 202 14.80 10.87 14.38
C SER A 202 13.56 10.99 13.49
N LEU A 203 13.30 9.96 12.67
CA LEU A 203 12.12 9.82 11.82
C LEU A 203 10.83 9.54 12.61
N LEU A 204 10.87 8.81 13.74
CA LEU A 204 9.69 8.62 14.60
C LEU A 204 9.41 9.82 15.53
N LYS A 205 10.22 10.88 15.48
CA LYS A 205 9.78 12.17 16.05
C LYS A 205 8.60 12.77 15.27
N HIS A 206 8.43 12.34 14.02
CA HIS A 206 7.33 12.76 13.16
C HIS A 206 6.17 11.75 13.24
N ARG A 207 4.95 12.26 13.14
CA ARG A 207 3.76 11.41 13.06
C ARG A 207 3.70 10.69 11.73
N LEU A 208 3.29 9.42 11.76
CA LEU A 208 3.11 8.59 10.58
C LEU A 208 1.64 8.60 10.15
N VAL A 209 1.41 8.69 8.84
CA VAL A 209 0.10 8.41 8.23
C VAL A 209 0.31 7.24 7.28
N LEU A 210 -0.44 6.16 7.48
CA LEU A 210 -0.36 4.97 6.64
C LEU A 210 -1.54 4.95 5.67
N ILE A 211 -1.27 4.64 4.40
CA ILE A 211 -2.27 4.61 3.36
C ILE A 211 -2.10 3.31 2.59
N GLY A 212 -3.13 2.48 2.59
CA GLY A 212 -3.24 1.32 1.71
C GLY A 212 -4.24 1.65 0.62
N PHE A 213 -3.87 1.39 -0.63
CA PHE A 213 -4.79 1.47 -1.76
C PHE A 213 -5.00 0.09 -2.36
N SER A 214 -6.26 -0.31 -2.58
CA SER A 214 -6.61 -1.61 -3.17
C SER A 214 -5.92 -2.76 -2.43
N ARG A 215 -5.10 -3.57 -3.12
CA ARG A 215 -4.29 -4.64 -2.49
C ARG A 215 -3.36 -4.16 -1.38
N GLY A 216 -2.86 -2.93 -1.45
CA GLY A 216 -2.02 -2.32 -0.41
C GLY A 216 -2.73 -2.24 0.95
N CYS A 217 -4.07 -2.24 0.99
CA CYS A 217 -4.83 -2.35 2.24
C CYS A 217 -4.56 -3.65 3.00
N SER A 218 -4.17 -4.72 2.30
CA SER A 218 -3.81 -6.00 2.93
C SER A 218 -2.62 -5.86 3.86
N VAL A 219 -1.66 -4.98 3.53
CA VAL A 219 -0.53 -4.65 4.39
C VAL A 219 -1.02 -3.98 5.67
N LEU A 220 -1.99 -3.05 5.57
CA LEU A 220 -2.57 -2.42 6.76
C LEU A 220 -3.35 -3.42 7.63
N PHE A 221 -4.05 -4.38 7.03
CA PHE A 221 -4.68 -5.47 7.79
C PHE A 221 -3.64 -6.33 8.53
N ALA A 222 -2.51 -6.63 7.89
CA ALA A 222 -1.42 -7.38 8.52
C ALA A 222 -0.76 -6.59 9.67
N LEU A 223 -0.54 -5.28 9.50
CA LEU A 223 -0.03 -4.41 10.56
C LEU A 223 -0.97 -4.39 11.78
N MET A 224 -2.29 -4.33 11.55
CA MET A 224 -3.27 -4.40 12.64
C MET A 224 -3.30 -5.78 13.31
N ARG A 225 -3.20 -6.88 12.55
CA ARG A 225 -3.08 -8.23 13.12
C ARG A 225 -1.86 -8.36 14.04
N GLU A 226 -0.74 -7.78 13.63
CA GLU A 226 0.53 -7.83 14.35
C GLU A 226 0.65 -6.78 15.46
N ALA A 227 -0.42 -6.06 15.81
CA ALA A 227 -0.37 -4.96 16.77
C ALA A 227 0.20 -5.35 18.15
N ASN A 228 0.07 -6.61 18.57
CA ASN A 228 0.68 -7.14 19.79
C ASN A 228 2.21 -7.05 19.79
N GLU A 229 2.85 -7.29 18.65
CA GLU A 229 4.31 -7.18 18.47
C GLU A 229 4.74 -5.78 18.01
N GLY A 230 3.77 -4.94 17.65
CA GLY A 230 3.98 -3.70 16.91
C GLY A 230 3.68 -2.41 17.66
N GLN A 231 3.40 -2.48 18.96
CA GLN A 231 2.93 -1.33 19.75
C GLN A 231 3.85 -0.11 19.64
N LEU A 232 5.17 -0.30 19.59
CA LEU A 232 6.12 0.80 19.42
C LEU A 232 5.86 1.56 18.12
N LEU A 233 5.82 0.89 16.98
CA LEU A 233 5.59 1.54 15.68
C LEU A 233 4.18 2.16 15.60
N LEU A 234 3.16 1.40 16.01
CA LEU A 234 1.77 1.84 15.91
C LEU A 234 1.45 3.05 16.79
N SER A 235 2.16 3.23 17.91
CA SER A 235 2.02 4.42 18.75
C SER A 235 2.42 5.74 18.07
N TYR A 236 3.21 5.67 16.98
CA TYR A 236 3.57 6.84 16.17
C TYR A 236 2.63 7.08 14.98
N VAL A 237 1.67 6.17 14.74
CA VAL A 237 0.72 6.28 13.63
C VAL A 237 -0.48 7.13 14.05
N ASP A 238 -0.64 8.28 13.42
CA ASP A 238 -1.74 9.23 13.63
C ASP A 238 -3.06 8.69 13.03
N SER A 239 -2.97 8.12 11.83
CA SER A 239 -4.12 7.65 11.07
C SER A 239 -3.76 6.61 10.02
N MET A 240 -4.70 5.70 9.76
CA MET A 240 -4.69 4.75 8.65
C MET A 240 -5.80 5.08 7.65
N TYR A 241 -5.47 5.13 6.36
CA TYR A 241 -6.42 5.26 5.27
C TYR A 241 -6.49 3.95 4.48
N LEU A 242 -7.65 3.32 4.47
CA LEU A 242 -7.97 2.16 3.66
C LEU A 242 -8.72 2.66 2.42
N LEU A 243 -8.04 2.73 1.27
CA LEU A 243 -8.58 3.27 0.04
C LEU A 243 -8.97 2.13 -0.90
N ASP A 244 -10.26 2.02 -1.15
CA ASP A 244 -10.94 1.00 -1.94
C ASP A 244 -10.47 -0.45 -1.68
N PRO A 245 -10.47 -0.90 -0.41
CA PRO A 245 -10.02 -2.24 -0.04
C PRO A 245 -10.97 -3.33 -0.57
N GLY A 246 -10.38 -4.47 -0.92
CA GLY A 246 -11.14 -5.70 -1.16
C GLY A 246 -11.45 -6.44 0.15
N PHE A 247 -12.70 -6.83 0.34
CA PHE A 247 -13.18 -7.57 1.53
C PHE A 247 -13.53 -9.04 1.26
N ASN A 248 -13.36 -9.50 0.02
CA ASN A 248 -13.60 -10.91 -0.32
C ASN A 248 -12.66 -11.79 0.50
N LYS A 249 -13.20 -12.49 1.50
CA LYS A 249 -12.43 -13.35 2.41
C LYS A 249 -11.71 -14.51 1.73
N LYS A 250 -12.12 -14.88 0.52
CA LYS A 250 -11.43 -15.88 -0.31
C LYS A 250 -10.16 -15.33 -0.96
N ILE A 251 -9.94 -14.02 -0.91
CA ILE A 251 -8.81 -13.33 -1.54
C ILE A 251 -7.98 -12.60 -0.48
N TYR A 252 -8.64 -11.89 0.42
CA TYR A 252 -8.02 -10.99 1.39
C TYR A 252 -8.24 -11.47 2.82
N ASN A 253 -7.15 -11.61 3.57
CA ASN A 253 -7.23 -11.84 5.00
C ASN A 253 -7.54 -10.54 5.74
N THR A 254 -8.81 -10.37 6.10
CA THR A 254 -9.32 -9.24 6.91
C THR A 254 -9.55 -9.64 8.37
N GLU A 255 -9.21 -10.88 8.74
CA GLU A 255 -9.41 -11.38 10.09
C GLU A 255 -8.36 -10.80 11.04
N MET A 256 -8.78 -10.58 12.28
CA MET A 256 -7.97 -10.01 13.36
C MET A 256 -8.45 -10.60 14.68
N GLU A 257 -7.54 -10.99 15.56
CA GLU A 257 -7.89 -11.47 16.89
C GLU A 257 -8.33 -10.31 17.80
N SER A 258 -9.16 -10.60 18.81
CA SER A 258 -9.61 -9.58 19.76
C SER A 258 -8.43 -8.92 20.50
N SER A 259 -7.39 -9.70 20.84
CA SER A 259 -6.16 -9.20 21.48
C SER A 259 -5.47 -8.14 20.62
N SER A 260 -5.31 -8.38 19.31
CA SER A 260 -4.74 -7.43 18.38
C SER A 260 -5.61 -6.16 18.26
N LEU A 261 -6.93 -6.31 18.22
CA LEU A 261 -7.86 -5.17 18.16
C LEU A 261 -7.84 -4.33 19.42
N GLU A 262 -7.73 -4.94 20.60
CA GLU A 262 -7.54 -4.22 21.87
C GLU A 262 -6.24 -3.39 21.84
N LYS A 263 -5.16 -3.93 21.26
CA LYS A 263 -3.91 -3.17 21.06
C LYS A 263 -4.04 -2.03 20.07
N VAL A 264 -4.74 -2.25 18.95
CA VAL A 264 -5.04 -1.16 17.99
C VAL A 264 -5.83 -0.05 18.67
N ALA A 265 -6.84 -0.40 19.47
CA ALA A 265 -7.64 0.57 20.24
C ALA A 265 -6.79 1.37 21.24
N GLN A 266 -5.88 0.69 21.97
CA GLN A 266 -4.95 1.33 22.92
C GLN A 266 -4.00 2.34 22.24
N CYS A 267 -3.68 2.16 20.97
CA CYS A 267 -2.83 3.09 20.22
C CYS A 267 -3.57 4.38 19.82
N GLY A 268 -4.89 4.46 20.00
CA GLY A 268 -5.68 5.65 19.65
C GLY A 268 -5.76 5.93 18.14
N LEU A 269 -5.55 4.89 17.32
CA LEU A 269 -5.48 5.00 15.87
C LEU A 269 -6.83 5.40 15.27
N LYS A 270 -6.81 6.39 14.37
CA LYS A 270 -7.96 6.77 13.54
C LYS A 270 -7.92 6.02 12.21
N ILE A 271 -8.98 5.31 11.88
CA ILE A 271 -9.10 4.56 10.63
C ILE A 271 -10.13 5.25 9.74
N PHE A 272 -9.71 5.65 8.55
CA PHE A 272 -10.57 6.17 7.50
C PHE A 272 -10.70 5.12 6.43
N LEU A 273 -11.93 4.68 6.17
CA LEU A 273 -12.21 3.69 5.13
C LEU A 273 -12.94 4.42 4.00
N HIS A 274 -12.33 4.48 2.82
CA HIS A 274 -12.96 5.06 1.64
C HIS A 274 -13.17 3.96 0.60
N SER A 275 -14.37 3.85 0.07
CA SER A 275 -14.69 2.82 -0.91
C SER A 275 -15.46 3.38 -2.10
N THR A 276 -15.31 2.74 -3.24
CA THR A 276 -16.15 2.91 -4.42
C THR A 276 -17.26 1.87 -4.39
N PRO A 277 -18.41 2.11 -5.05
CA PRO A 277 -19.57 1.23 -4.94
C PRO A 277 -19.24 -0.20 -5.39
N HIS A 278 -18.45 -0.34 -6.47
CA HIS A 278 -18.08 -1.64 -7.03
C HIS A 278 -17.39 -2.58 -6.02
N GLN A 279 -16.61 -2.04 -5.07
CA GLN A 279 -15.94 -2.87 -4.07
C GLN A 279 -16.87 -3.31 -2.93
N VAL A 280 -17.94 -2.56 -2.66
CA VAL A 280 -18.70 -2.68 -1.41
C VAL A 280 -20.17 -3.04 -1.60
N THR A 281 -20.74 -2.87 -2.79
CA THR A 281 -22.11 -3.26 -3.08
C THR A 281 -22.23 -4.74 -3.43
N ASN A 282 -23.39 -5.32 -3.16
CA ASN A 282 -23.74 -6.65 -3.66
C ASN A 282 -23.98 -6.63 -5.18
N LYS A 283 -24.08 -7.80 -5.81
CA LYS A 283 -24.29 -7.94 -7.28
C LYS A 283 -25.50 -7.18 -7.85
N ASN A 284 -26.43 -6.76 -6.99
CA ASN A 284 -27.64 -6.03 -7.40
C ASN A 284 -27.52 -4.52 -7.14
N ASP A 285 -26.40 -4.04 -6.60
CA ASP A 285 -26.14 -2.66 -6.18
C ASP A 285 -27.14 -2.09 -5.16
N VAL A 286 -27.80 -2.96 -4.40
CA VAL A 286 -28.87 -2.55 -3.47
C VAL A 286 -28.35 -2.39 -2.04
N ASN A 287 -27.45 -3.27 -1.61
CA ASN A 287 -26.94 -3.30 -0.23
C ASN A 287 -25.42 -3.40 -0.20
N ILE A 288 -24.84 -2.97 0.92
CA ILE A 288 -23.43 -3.23 1.23
C ILE A 288 -23.25 -4.71 1.59
N HIS A 289 -22.20 -5.35 1.07
CA HIS A 289 -21.95 -6.76 1.34
C HIS A 289 -21.58 -6.99 2.83
N SER A 290 -21.92 -8.18 3.33
CA SER A 290 -21.86 -8.49 4.77
C SER A 290 -20.45 -8.43 5.36
N GLU A 291 -19.42 -8.68 4.56
CA GLU A 291 -18.03 -8.71 4.98
C GLU A 291 -17.54 -7.33 5.44
N LEU A 292 -17.93 -6.25 4.73
CA LEU A 292 -17.62 -4.89 5.15
C LEU A 292 -18.36 -4.56 6.45
N LEU A 293 -19.67 -4.85 6.52
CA LEU A 293 -20.45 -4.58 7.72
C LEU A 293 -19.91 -5.32 8.95
N ASN A 294 -19.50 -6.57 8.77
CA ASN A 294 -18.87 -7.37 9.83
C ASN A 294 -17.52 -6.78 10.27
N PHE A 295 -16.71 -6.31 9.32
CA PHE A 295 -15.45 -5.62 9.61
C PHE A 295 -15.69 -4.34 10.43
N LEU A 296 -16.63 -3.48 10.01
CA LEU A 296 -17.00 -2.27 10.74
C LEU A 296 -17.52 -2.57 12.15
N LYS A 297 -18.45 -3.52 12.26
CA LYS A 297 -19.02 -3.97 13.56
C LYS A 297 -17.93 -4.47 14.49
N LYS A 298 -16.97 -5.24 13.98
CA LYS A 298 -15.85 -5.77 14.76
C LYS A 298 -14.93 -4.68 15.28
N LEU A 299 -14.57 -3.70 14.46
CA LEU A 299 -13.73 -2.56 14.89
C LEU A 299 -14.44 -1.69 15.92
N ARG A 300 -15.70 -1.31 15.67
CA ARG A 300 -16.51 -0.48 16.58
C ARG A 300 -16.73 -1.15 17.93
N LYS A 301 -16.94 -2.48 17.95
CA LYS A 301 -17.10 -3.26 19.19
C LYS A 301 -15.88 -3.15 20.11
N HIS A 302 -14.67 -2.99 19.56
CA HIS A 302 -13.43 -2.82 20.33
C HIS A 302 -13.09 -1.35 20.60
N GLY A 303 -14.00 -0.41 20.32
CA GLY A 303 -13.80 1.02 20.56
C GLY A 303 -12.84 1.69 19.58
N ILE A 304 -12.53 1.07 18.44
CA ILE A 304 -11.64 1.65 17.44
C ILE A 304 -12.39 2.72 16.64
N SER A 305 -11.80 3.92 16.55
CA SER A 305 -12.35 5.04 15.81
C SER A 305 -12.25 4.80 14.30
N ILE A 306 -13.35 4.37 13.69
CA ILE A 306 -13.46 4.18 12.23
C ILE A 306 -14.49 5.11 11.61
N SER A 307 -14.10 5.75 10.51
CA SER A 307 -14.96 6.61 9.69
C SER A 307 -15.06 6.03 8.27
N PRO A 308 -16.16 5.33 7.94
CA PRO A 308 -16.37 4.73 6.62
C PRO A 308 -17.11 5.67 5.67
N TYR A 309 -16.64 5.72 4.43
CA TYR A 309 -17.06 6.61 3.37
C TYR A 309 -17.28 5.84 2.07
N ILE A 310 -18.36 6.13 1.36
CA ILE A 310 -18.60 5.63 0.01
C ILE A 310 -18.66 6.80 -0.95
N HIS A 311 -17.82 6.76 -1.98
CA HIS A 311 -17.73 7.79 -3.02
C HIS A 311 -18.53 7.39 -4.26
N TYR A 312 -18.87 8.38 -5.08
CA TYR A 312 -19.30 8.18 -6.48
C TYR A 312 -20.56 7.32 -6.70
N ILE A 313 -21.46 7.16 -5.72
CA ILE A 313 -22.69 6.36 -5.89
C ILE A 313 -23.50 6.80 -7.13
N LYS A 314 -23.62 8.12 -7.35
CA LYS A 314 -24.35 8.69 -8.51
C LYS A 314 -23.61 8.45 -9.83
N ASN A 315 -22.28 8.35 -9.80
CA ASN A 315 -21.43 8.22 -10.98
C ASN A 315 -21.12 6.76 -11.34
N ALA A 316 -21.41 5.81 -10.44
CA ALA A 316 -21.07 4.39 -10.59
C ALA A 316 -21.57 3.75 -11.89
N LYS A 317 -22.71 4.21 -12.43
CA LYS A 317 -23.28 3.73 -13.69
C LYS A 317 -22.82 4.49 -14.93
N LEU A 318 -22.17 5.64 -14.74
CA LEU A 318 -21.80 6.58 -15.80
C LEU A 318 -20.31 6.55 -16.15
N VAL A 319 -19.48 6.12 -15.19
CA VAL A 319 -18.02 6.16 -15.27
C VAL A 319 -17.49 4.73 -15.17
N ASN A 320 -16.38 4.45 -15.85
CA ASN A 320 -15.72 3.15 -15.74
C ASN A 320 -15.33 2.86 -14.27
N HIS A 321 -15.69 1.68 -13.76
CA HIS A 321 -15.41 1.30 -12.37
C HIS A 321 -13.92 1.30 -12.02
N LEU A 322 -13.06 0.96 -12.99
CA LEU A 322 -11.61 1.05 -12.82
C LEU A 322 -11.17 2.51 -12.65
N ASN A 323 -11.74 3.42 -13.42
CA ASN A 323 -11.37 4.83 -13.33
C ASN A 323 -11.82 5.40 -11.97
N LEU A 324 -13.03 5.05 -11.51
CA LEU A 324 -13.50 5.40 -10.15
C LEU A 324 -12.61 4.80 -9.05
N HIS A 325 -12.13 3.57 -9.24
CA HIS A 325 -11.21 2.91 -8.30
C HIS A 325 -9.96 3.76 -8.07
N PHE A 326 -9.37 4.34 -9.13
CA PHE A 326 -8.21 5.22 -9.01
C PHE A 326 -8.57 6.67 -8.64
N GLU A 327 -9.73 7.17 -9.06
CA GLU A 327 -10.18 8.54 -8.77
C GLU A 327 -10.24 8.82 -7.27
N ILE A 328 -10.52 7.78 -6.46
CA ILE A 328 -10.52 7.89 -5.00
C ILE A 328 -9.19 8.45 -4.43
N LEU A 329 -8.06 8.23 -5.11
CA LEU A 329 -6.74 8.74 -4.71
C LEU A 329 -6.67 10.27 -4.76
N VAL A 330 -7.48 10.88 -5.62
CA VAL A 330 -7.64 12.34 -5.69
C VAL A 330 -8.47 12.80 -4.49
N ASP A 331 -9.67 12.25 -4.29
CA ASP A 331 -10.69 12.88 -3.45
C ASP A 331 -10.64 12.53 -1.95
N PHE A 332 -9.94 11.48 -1.51
CA PHE A 332 -10.12 10.92 -0.15
C PHE A 332 -9.75 11.80 1.07
N ILE A 333 -9.18 13.01 0.90
CA ILE A 333 -8.72 13.84 2.06
C ILE A 333 -9.43 15.18 2.15
N ASP A 334 -10.10 15.62 1.10
CA ASP A 334 -10.72 16.94 1.15
C ASP A 334 -12.04 16.85 1.92
N ASP A 335 -12.36 17.86 2.75
CA ASP A 335 -13.59 17.96 3.58
C ASP A 335 -14.74 17.15 3.02
N VAL A 336 -15.02 15.98 3.62
CA VAL A 336 -16.03 15.08 3.07
C VAL A 336 -17.37 15.79 3.08
N LEU A 337 -17.84 16.18 1.89
CA LEU A 337 -19.15 16.79 1.73
C LEU A 337 -20.17 15.66 1.74
N GLU A 338 -20.88 15.51 2.85
CA GLU A 338 -22.03 14.62 2.91
C GLU A 338 -23.04 15.04 1.86
N ASP A 339 -23.55 14.09 1.09
CA ASP A 339 -24.60 14.36 0.11
C ASP A 339 -25.95 14.46 0.83
N PRO A 340 -26.55 15.67 0.98
CA PRO A 340 -27.79 15.84 1.73
C PRO A 340 -29.00 15.23 1.00
N ASP A 341 -28.90 15.02 -0.32
CA ASP A 341 -30.04 14.76 -1.23
C ASP A 341 -30.09 13.33 -1.79
N VAL A 342 -29.40 12.36 -1.19
CA VAL A 342 -29.50 10.97 -1.66
C VAL A 342 -30.77 10.31 -1.11
N SER A 343 -31.88 10.48 -1.83
CA SER A 343 -33.15 9.77 -1.60
C SER A 343 -33.16 8.36 -2.22
N SER A 344 -32.11 7.57 -1.98
CA SER A 344 -32.04 6.17 -2.43
C SER A 344 -32.08 5.21 -1.23
N SER A 345 -32.60 3.99 -1.43
CA SER A 345 -32.63 2.94 -0.40
C SER A 345 -31.22 2.59 0.12
N LEU A 346 -30.20 2.71 -0.74
CA LEU A 346 -28.81 2.48 -0.35
C LEU A 346 -28.28 3.57 0.59
N SER A 347 -28.70 4.83 0.40
CA SER A 347 -28.29 5.94 1.26
C SER A 347 -28.88 5.83 2.67
N SER A 348 -30.16 5.49 2.79
CA SER A 348 -30.78 5.25 4.09
C SER A 348 -30.08 4.09 4.82
N PHE A 349 -29.81 3.00 4.11
CA PHE A 349 -29.06 1.86 4.65
C PHE A 349 -27.65 2.24 5.11
N CYS A 350 -26.93 3.04 4.32
CA CYS A 350 -25.59 3.52 4.70
C CYS A 350 -25.63 4.36 5.97
N LYS A 351 -26.59 5.28 6.10
CA LYS A 351 -26.77 6.10 7.31
C LYS A 351 -27.06 5.24 8.55
N GLU A 352 -27.91 4.22 8.43
CA GLU A 352 -28.21 3.27 9.52
C GLU A 352 -26.96 2.50 9.99
N GLU A 353 -26.09 2.11 9.06
CA GLU A 353 -24.83 1.42 9.36
C GLU A 353 -23.67 2.40 9.68
N GLY A 354 -23.95 3.70 9.81
CA GLY A 354 -22.96 4.74 10.14
C GLY A 354 -21.88 4.91 9.07
N ILE A 355 -22.28 4.77 7.80
CA ILE A 355 -21.45 4.96 6.60
C ILE A 355 -21.85 6.26 5.93
N THR A 356 -20.88 7.14 5.71
CA THR A 356 -21.08 8.44 5.08
C THR A 356 -21.04 8.29 3.55
N VAL A 357 -22.11 8.73 2.88
CA VAL A 357 -22.14 8.82 1.41
C VAL A 357 -21.58 10.17 1.00
N CYS A 358 -20.48 10.15 0.24
CA CYS A 358 -19.79 11.35 -0.20
C CYS A 358 -20.43 11.89 -1.48
N SER A 359 -20.65 13.20 -1.51
CA SER A 359 -20.94 13.90 -2.76
C SER A 359 -19.65 14.05 -3.58
N SER A 360 -19.77 13.88 -4.90
CA SER A 360 -18.66 14.13 -5.82
C SER A 360 -18.43 15.64 -5.90
N LYS A 361 -17.23 16.11 -5.57
CA LYS A 361 -16.85 17.53 -5.68
C LYS A 361 -16.66 17.98 -7.12
N THR A 362 -16.27 17.03 -7.96
CA THR A 362 -16.00 17.19 -9.39
C THR A 362 -17.08 16.49 -10.19
N SER A 363 -17.40 17.04 -11.36
CA SER A 363 -18.27 16.37 -12.31
C SER A 363 -17.52 15.20 -12.95
N ALA A 364 -18.22 14.14 -13.35
CA ALA A 364 -17.59 12.99 -14.01
C ALA A 364 -16.78 13.36 -15.27
N LYS A 365 -17.13 14.47 -15.92
CA LYS A 365 -16.41 15.01 -17.09
C LYS A 365 -15.03 15.59 -16.74
N ASP A 366 -14.77 15.80 -15.45
CA ASP A 366 -13.56 16.43 -14.93
C ASP A 366 -12.73 15.45 -14.08
N PHE A 367 -13.17 14.20 -13.96
CA PHE A 367 -12.41 13.14 -13.29
C PHE A 367 -11.07 12.92 -13.99
N LEU A 368 -10.00 12.89 -13.19
CA LEU A 368 -8.63 12.84 -13.66
C LEU A 368 -8.34 11.54 -14.41
N PHE A 369 -8.74 10.41 -13.86
CA PHE A 369 -8.45 9.10 -14.46
C PHE A 369 -9.40 8.77 -15.61
N GLU A 370 -10.63 9.27 -15.59
CA GLU A 370 -11.57 9.16 -16.73
C GLU A 370 -11.09 9.99 -17.93
N ASN A 371 -10.52 11.17 -17.68
CA ASN A 371 -10.13 12.13 -18.71
C ASN A 371 -8.61 12.27 -18.86
N TRP A 372 -7.84 11.27 -18.42
CA TRP A 372 -6.38 11.37 -18.33
C TRP A 372 -5.70 11.81 -19.63
N LYS A 373 -6.20 11.36 -20.79
CA LYS A 373 -5.63 11.73 -22.10
C LYS A 373 -5.89 13.18 -22.51
N ARG A 374 -6.84 13.87 -21.86
CA ARG A 374 -7.20 15.27 -22.14
C ARG A 374 -6.45 16.26 -21.26
N ASN A 375 -5.91 15.79 -20.14
CA ASN A 375 -5.17 16.57 -19.14
C ASN A 375 -3.67 16.39 -19.34
#